data_AF-A0A8T4S4A5-F1
#
_entry.id   AF-A0A8T4S4A5-F1
#
_cell.length_a   1.000
_cell.length_b   1.000
_cell.length_c   1.000
_cell.angle_alpha   90.00
_cell.angle_beta   90.00
_cell.angle_gamma   90.00
#
_symmetry.space_group_name_H-M   'P 1'
#
loop_
_entity.id
_entity.type
_entity.pdbx_description
1 polymer ?
#
loop_
_entity_poly.entity_id
_entity_poly.type
_entity_poly.pdbx_seq_one_letter_code
_entity_poly.pdbx_strand_id
1 'polypeptide(L)'
;MNTAQKAFAELFPEKSAEEHEFSVRYNGKFRPYNANVKYSKDKKKLDFKLSRSWKQVSEDIRIGLIQELLVKIFREKKKTTSMDLYTLFLRNVHISIGKEKTEPRLEESFNRVNEKYFYGLIERPNLVWGSLSLRKLGHYEYGTDTISMSRIFEKSDDDVLDYVMYHELLHKKHKFHSKNGRSFHHTHKFRQDEGAFENAGEMERKISRMARGARMKGGFKLRFW
;
A
#
# COMPACT_ATOMS: atom_id res chain seq x y z
N MET A 1 -23.15 7.27 19.97
CA MET A 1 -22.97 6.87 18.56
C MET A 1 -21.56 6.32 18.38
N ASN A 2 -21.37 5.14 17.78
CA ASN A 2 -20.01 4.62 17.54
C ASN A 2 -19.37 5.34 16.32
N THR A 3 -18.04 5.30 16.19
CA THR A 3 -17.33 6.04 15.12
C THR A 3 -17.79 5.66 13.71
N ALA A 4 -18.22 4.41 13.48
CA ALA A 4 -18.73 3.97 12.17
C ALA A 4 -20.12 4.53 11.85
N GLN A 5 -21.00 4.57 12.84
CA GLN A 5 -22.32 5.17 12.71
C GLN A 5 -22.21 6.69 12.47
N LYS A 6 -21.29 7.37 13.17
CA LYS A 6 -20.94 8.78 12.93
C LYS A 6 -20.45 9.00 11.50
N ALA A 7 -19.48 8.20 11.07
CA ALA A 7 -18.94 8.25 9.72
C ALA A 7 -20.01 8.03 8.63
N PHE A 8 -20.95 7.10 8.86
CA PHE A 8 -22.05 6.84 7.94
C PHE A 8 -23.02 8.01 7.87
N ALA A 9 -23.47 8.53 9.01
CA ALA A 9 -24.42 9.64 9.09
C ALA A 9 -23.86 10.92 8.44
N GLU A 10 -22.57 11.22 8.65
CA GLU A 10 -21.90 12.34 8.01
C GLU A 10 -21.76 12.18 6.49
N LEU A 11 -21.58 10.95 6.01
CA LEU A 11 -21.38 10.66 4.58
C LEU A 11 -22.70 10.57 3.80
N PHE A 12 -23.75 10.07 4.46
CA PHE A 12 -25.07 9.83 3.90
C PHE A 12 -26.16 10.45 4.78
N PRO A 13 -26.21 11.80 4.90
CA PRO A 13 -27.24 12.46 5.70
C PRO A 13 -28.66 12.15 5.21
N GLU A 14 -28.81 11.75 3.95
CA GLU A 14 -30.07 11.33 3.34
C GLU A 14 -30.51 9.89 3.70
N LYS A 15 -29.65 9.09 4.35
CA LYS A 15 -29.92 7.69 4.70
C LYS A 15 -29.99 7.53 6.22
N SER A 16 -30.99 6.79 6.71
CA SER A 16 -31.08 6.45 8.13
C SER A 16 -29.93 5.52 8.53
N ALA A 17 -29.13 5.97 9.50
CA ALA A 17 -28.09 5.14 10.09
C ALA A 17 -28.70 4.03 10.96
N GLU A 18 -29.91 4.22 11.49
CA GLU A 18 -30.62 3.22 12.30
C GLU A 18 -30.98 1.95 11.51
N GLU A 19 -31.07 2.05 10.18
CA GLU A 19 -31.30 0.88 9.31
C GLU A 19 -30.11 -0.09 9.25
N HIS A 20 -28.93 0.31 9.72
CA HIS A 20 -27.71 -0.49 9.58
C HIS A 20 -27.09 -0.82 10.94
N GLU A 21 -26.66 -2.07 11.09
CA GLU A 21 -25.88 -2.48 12.26
C GLU A 21 -24.38 -2.21 11.98
N PHE A 22 -23.72 -1.44 12.84
CA PHE A 22 -22.29 -1.11 12.69
C PHE A 22 -21.43 -1.79 13.76
N SER A 23 -20.35 -2.43 13.34
CA SER A 23 -19.33 -2.98 14.25
C SER A 23 -17.94 -2.50 13.86
N VAL A 24 -17.15 -2.05 14.85
CA VAL A 24 -15.75 -1.67 14.66
C VAL A 24 -14.88 -2.48 15.62
N ARG A 25 -13.94 -3.26 15.06
CA ARG A 25 -13.06 -4.14 15.83
C ARG A 25 -11.60 -3.86 15.50
N TYR A 26 -10.74 -3.93 16.51
CA TYR A 26 -9.31 -3.73 16.36
C TYR A 26 -8.56 -5.07 16.43
N ASN A 27 -7.85 -5.42 15.37
CA ASN A 27 -7.17 -6.70 15.21
C ASN A 27 -5.65 -6.53 15.27
N GLY A 28 -4.99 -7.30 16.13
CA GLY A 28 -3.52 -7.30 16.26
C GLY A 28 -2.79 -8.02 15.11
N LYS A 29 -3.50 -8.82 14.30
CA LYS A 29 -2.92 -9.52 13.14
C LYS A 29 -2.79 -8.63 11.91
N PHE A 30 -3.47 -7.48 11.89
CA PHE A 30 -3.39 -6.55 10.77
C PHE A 30 -2.11 -5.73 10.89
N ARG A 31 -1.43 -5.55 9.76
CA ARG A 31 -0.30 -4.62 9.68
C ARG A 31 -0.75 -3.20 10.09
N PRO A 32 0.15 -2.40 10.68
CA PRO A 32 -0.14 -1.02 11.05
C PRO A 32 -0.86 -0.25 9.95
N TYR A 33 -1.90 0.46 10.35
CA TYR A 33 -2.74 1.30 9.50
C TYR A 33 -3.47 0.58 8.35
N ASN A 34 -3.55 -0.76 8.37
CA ASN A 34 -4.46 -1.48 7.48
C ASN A 34 -5.86 -1.60 8.09
N ALA A 35 -6.87 -1.71 7.21
CA ALA A 35 -8.25 -1.93 7.60
C ALA A 35 -9.02 -2.62 6.48
N ASN A 36 -10.13 -3.26 6.84
CA ASN A 36 -11.10 -3.78 5.88
C ASN A 36 -12.53 -3.61 6.40
N VAL A 37 -13.49 -3.83 5.51
CA VAL A 37 -14.91 -3.81 5.82
C VAL A 37 -15.60 -4.99 5.14
N LYS A 38 -16.58 -5.58 5.81
CA LYS A 38 -17.49 -6.57 5.24
C LYS A 38 -18.92 -6.05 5.35
N TYR A 39 -19.66 -6.09 4.24
CA TYR A 39 -21.08 -5.78 4.21
C TYR A 39 -21.91 -7.04 4.05
N SER A 40 -22.83 -7.29 4.98
CA SER A 40 -23.83 -8.35 4.93
C SER A 40 -25.19 -7.74 4.64
N LYS A 41 -25.66 -7.83 3.39
CA LYS A 41 -26.91 -7.23 2.92
C LYS A 41 -28.13 -7.71 3.71
N ASP A 42 -28.25 -9.01 3.92
CA ASP A 42 -29.42 -9.61 4.59
C ASP A 42 -29.60 -9.15 6.04
N LYS A 43 -28.47 -8.85 6.70
CA LYS A 43 -28.43 -8.38 8.08
C LYS A 43 -28.28 -6.86 8.19
N LYS A 44 -28.26 -6.15 7.06
CA LYS A 44 -27.86 -4.73 6.94
C LYS A 44 -26.64 -4.38 7.81
N LYS A 45 -25.65 -5.28 7.89
CA LYS A 45 -24.55 -5.19 8.85
C LYS A 45 -23.23 -4.81 8.18
N LEU A 46 -22.57 -3.80 8.71
CA LEU A 46 -21.24 -3.33 8.30
C LEU A 46 -20.21 -3.62 9.41
N ASP A 47 -19.31 -4.57 9.15
CA ASP A 47 -18.27 -5.01 10.09
C ASP A 47 -16.90 -4.50 9.63
N PHE A 48 -16.38 -3.52 10.35
CA PHE A 48 -15.09 -2.88 10.12
C PHE A 48 -14.03 -3.53 10.99
N LYS A 49 -12.94 -4.00 10.38
CA LYS A 49 -11.77 -4.52 11.11
C LYS A 49 -10.57 -3.65 10.81
N LEU A 50 -10.06 -3.01 11.84
CA LEU A 50 -8.97 -2.04 11.78
C LEU A 50 -7.75 -2.65 12.48
N SER A 51 -6.54 -2.33 12.03
CA SER A 51 -5.32 -2.60 12.80
C SER A 51 -5.35 -1.90 14.17
N ARG A 52 -4.62 -2.43 15.16
CA ARG A 52 -4.49 -1.79 16.48
C ARG A 52 -3.90 -0.38 16.41
N SER A 53 -3.08 -0.10 15.39
CA SER A 53 -2.47 1.22 15.18
C SER A 53 -3.48 2.33 14.86
N TRP A 54 -4.74 2.00 14.62
CA TRP A 54 -5.78 3.03 14.48
C TRP A 54 -6.27 3.56 15.83
N LYS A 55 -6.01 2.87 16.96
CA LYS A 55 -6.54 3.27 18.27
C LYS A 55 -5.99 4.62 18.76
N GLN A 56 -4.74 4.92 18.45
CA GLN A 56 -4.06 6.15 18.83
C GLN A 56 -4.29 7.31 17.85
N VAL A 57 -5.00 7.06 16.76
CA VAL A 57 -5.24 8.06 15.71
C VAL A 57 -6.55 8.81 16.03
N SER A 58 -6.58 10.11 15.72
CA SER A 58 -7.75 10.96 16.00
C SER A 58 -9.04 10.37 15.42
N GLU A 59 -10.17 10.69 16.06
CA GLU A 59 -11.46 10.19 15.59
C GLU A 59 -11.77 10.65 14.17
N ASP A 60 -11.50 11.91 13.81
CA ASP A 60 -11.80 12.45 12.47
C ASP A 60 -11.05 11.71 11.36
N ILE A 61 -9.80 11.32 11.61
CA ILE A 61 -9.04 10.49 10.66
C ILE A 61 -9.65 9.08 10.57
N ARG A 62 -10.07 8.48 11.69
CA ARG A 62 -10.76 7.18 11.69
C ARG A 62 -12.11 7.24 10.97
N ILE A 63 -12.83 8.35 11.11
CA ILE A 63 -14.06 8.63 10.35
C ILE A 63 -13.74 8.65 8.85
N GLY A 64 -12.72 9.39 8.43
CA GLY A 64 -12.27 9.45 7.04
C GLY A 64 -11.94 8.07 6.45
N LEU A 65 -11.23 7.23 7.20
CA LEU A 65 -10.95 5.84 6.82
C LEU A 65 -12.25 5.05 6.59
N ILE A 66 -13.19 5.14 7.53
CA ILE A 66 -14.46 4.43 7.45
C ILE A 66 -15.27 4.93 6.25
N GLN A 67 -15.30 6.24 6.01
CA GLN A 67 -15.98 6.85 4.86
C GLN A 67 -15.37 6.37 3.53
N GLU A 68 -14.05 6.29 3.41
CA GLU A 68 -13.37 5.69 2.24
C GLU A 68 -13.78 4.23 1.99
N LEU A 69 -13.97 3.44 3.06
CA LEU A 69 -14.45 2.07 2.96
C LEU A 69 -15.93 1.98 2.59
N LEU A 70 -16.76 2.89 3.11
CA LEU A 70 -18.19 2.99 2.78
C LEU A 70 -18.42 3.36 1.32
N VAL A 71 -17.71 4.38 0.81
CA VAL A 71 -17.78 4.79 -0.60
C VAL A 71 -17.46 3.62 -1.53
N LYS A 72 -16.50 2.77 -1.17
CA LYS A 72 -16.16 1.54 -1.91
C LYS A 72 -17.28 0.49 -1.88
N ILE A 73 -17.88 0.26 -0.71
CA ILE A 73 -19.00 -0.71 -0.58
C ILE A 73 -20.22 -0.26 -1.38
N PHE A 74 -20.62 0.99 -1.21
CA PHE A 74 -21.83 1.53 -1.81
C PHE A 74 -21.61 2.05 -3.24
N ARG A 75 -20.36 2.03 -3.73
CA ARG A 75 -19.96 2.48 -5.08
C ARG A 75 -20.32 3.94 -5.36
N GLU A 76 -20.22 4.76 -4.33
CA GLU A 76 -20.54 6.19 -4.37
C GLU A 76 -19.32 7.01 -4.84
N LYS A 77 -19.50 8.30 -5.11
CA LYS A 77 -18.40 9.22 -5.47
C LYS A 77 -18.39 10.45 -4.58
N LYS A 78 -18.60 10.24 -3.28
CA LYS A 78 -18.60 11.31 -2.28
C LYS A 78 -17.18 11.60 -1.78
N LYS A 79 -16.97 12.83 -1.29
CA LYS A 79 -15.73 13.29 -0.69
C LYS A 79 -16.05 14.15 0.53
N THR A 80 -15.28 14.02 1.60
CA THR A 80 -15.45 14.77 2.85
C THR A 80 -14.10 15.29 3.37
N THR A 81 -14.14 16.28 4.26
CA THR A 81 -12.95 16.78 4.96
C THR A 81 -12.25 15.66 5.74
N SER A 82 -13.01 14.79 6.43
CA SER A 82 -12.46 13.66 7.18
C SER A 82 -11.70 12.68 6.27
N MET A 83 -12.19 12.42 5.05
CA MET A 83 -11.47 11.60 4.05
C MET A 83 -10.16 12.26 3.59
N ASP A 84 -10.14 13.60 3.48
CA ASP A 84 -8.92 14.35 3.18
C ASP A 84 -7.91 14.28 4.33
N LEU A 85 -8.36 14.42 5.59
CA LEU A 85 -7.52 14.24 6.78
C LEU A 85 -6.92 12.84 6.84
N TYR A 86 -7.72 11.80 6.56
CA TYR A 86 -7.24 10.43 6.45
C TYR A 86 -6.18 10.25 5.36
N THR A 87 -6.42 10.81 4.18
CA THR A 87 -5.48 10.73 3.06
C THR A 87 -4.16 11.43 3.40
N LEU A 88 -4.23 12.63 4.00
CA LEU A 88 -3.06 13.38 4.45
C LEU A 88 -2.28 12.62 5.53
N PHE A 89 -2.99 12.03 6.49
CA PHE A 89 -2.39 11.19 7.54
C PHE A 89 -1.62 10.02 6.93
N LEU A 90 -2.25 9.20 6.09
CA LEU A 90 -1.57 8.04 5.49
C LEU A 90 -0.37 8.43 4.61
N ARG A 91 -0.43 9.56 3.92
CA ARG A 91 0.70 10.06 3.11
C ARG A 91 1.90 10.47 3.95
N ASN A 92 1.71 10.75 5.24
CA ASN A 92 2.74 11.26 6.15
C ASN A 92 3.07 10.30 7.30
N VAL A 93 2.40 9.16 7.39
CA VAL A 93 2.62 8.19 8.47
C VAL A 93 4.06 7.70 8.56
N HIS A 94 4.75 7.60 7.41
CA HIS A 94 6.17 7.23 7.30
C HIS A 94 7.11 8.10 8.14
N ILE A 95 6.78 9.38 8.39
CA ILE A 95 7.61 10.32 9.17
C ILE A 95 7.77 9.84 10.62
N SER A 96 6.74 9.19 11.17
CA SER A 96 6.70 8.74 12.57
C SER A 96 7.21 7.30 12.79
N ILE A 97 7.65 6.61 11.73
CA ILE A 97 7.99 5.19 11.79
C ILE A 97 9.50 5.01 11.87
N GLY A 98 9.97 4.32 12.93
CA GLY A 98 11.39 3.96 13.08
C GLY A 98 11.91 3.10 11.92
N LYS A 99 13.14 3.39 11.47
CA LYS A 99 13.83 2.74 10.33
C LYS A 99 14.87 1.71 10.78
N GLU A 100 14.49 0.88 11.74
CA GLU A 100 15.39 -0.01 12.46
C GLU A 100 15.73 -1.29 11.66
N LYS A 101 14.85 -1.70 10.74
CA LYS A 101 15.03 -2.95 9.99
C LYS A 101 15.70 -2.68 8.66
N THR A 102 16.87 -3.28 8.46
CA THR A 102 17.61 -3.19 7.21
C THR A 102 18.33 -4.50 6.94
N GLU A 103 18.16 -5.01 5.71
CA GLU A 103 18.91 -6.15 5.18
C GLU A 103 20.10 -5.60 4.38
N PRO A 104 21.35 -5.98 4.67
CA PRO A 104 22.54 -5.32 4.11
C PRO A 104 22.55 -5.23 2.59
N ARG A 105 22.19 -6.32 1.90
CA ARG A 105 22.16 -6.33 0.43
C ARG A 105 21.07 -5.44 -0.17
N LEU A 106 19.93 -5.32 0.52
CA LEU A 106 18.87 -4.40 0.10
C LEU A 106 19.28 -2.95 0.35
N GLU A 107 20.04 -2.71 1.41
CA GLU A 107 20.58 -1.38 1.72
C GLU A 107 21.59 -0.91 0.68
N GLU A 108 22.49 -1.79 0.23
CA GLU A 108 23.39 -1.50 -0.89
C GLU A 108 22.63 -1.14 -2.18
N SER A 109 21.60 -1.93 -2.51
CA SER A 109 20.72 -1.64 -3.66
C SER A 109 19.99 -0.31 -3.50
N PHE A 110 19.43 -0.07 -2.31
CA PHE A 110 18.78 1.20 -1.97
C PHE A 110 19.74 2.39 -2.18
N ASN A 111 20.97 2.31 -1.67
CA ASN A 111 21.95 3.39 -1.77
C ASN A 111 22.32 3.68 -3.23
N ARG A 112 22.61 2.66 -4.04
CA ARG A 112 22.90 2.83 -5.48
C ARG A 112 21.75 3.51 -6.21
N VAL A 113 20.53 3.06 -5.96
CA VAL A 113 19.33 3.55 -6.64
C VAL A 113 18.95 4.96 -6.17
N ASN A 114 19.02 5.21 -4.86
CA ASN A 114 18.72 6.51 -4.27
C ASN A 114 19.67 7.59 -4.78
N GLU A 115 20.97 7.29 -4.80
CA GLU A 115 21.98 8.21 -5.32
C GLU A 115 21.74 8.52 -6.80
N LYS A 116 21.62 7.48 -7.62
CA LYS A 116 21.57 7.59 -9.08
C LYS A 116 20.29 8.26 -9.59
N TYR A 117 19.12 7.87 -9.08
CA TYR A 117 17.83 8.27 -9.67
C TYR A 117 17.06 9.28 -8.83
N PHE A 118 17.43 9.45 -7.57
CA PHE A 118 16.74 10.34 -6.65
C PHE A 118 17.66 11.37 -6.01
N TYR A 119 18.92 11.46 -6.42
CA TYR A 119 19.91 12.42 -5.92
C TYR A 119 20.07 12.36 -4.39
N GLY A 120 19.94 11.15 -3.82
CA GLY A 120 20.02 10.93 -2.37
C GLY A 120 18.83 11.45 -1.56
N LEU A 121 17.77 11.96 -2.20
CA LEU A 121 16.68 12.67 -1.52
C LEU A 121 15.62 11.75 -0.87
N ILE A 122 15.62 10.45 -1.16
CA ILE A 122 14.67 9.53 -0.52
C ILE A 122 15.22 9.08 0.82
N GLU A 123 14.46 9.32 1.89
CA GLU A 123 14.73 8.75 3.20
C GLU A 123 14.65 7.21 3.16
N ARG A 124 15.63 6.52 3.75
CA ARG A 124 15.68 5.06 3.77
C ARG A 124 14.45 4.46 4.49
N PRO A 125 13.63 3.63 3.82
CA PRO A 125 12.58 2.87 4.49
C PRO A 125 13.16 1.67 5.25
N ASN A 126 12.33 0.95 5.98
CA ASN A 126 12.69 -0.39 6.44
C ASN A 126 12.87 -1.32 5.22
N LEU A 127 13.96 -2.08 5.17
CA LEU A 127 14.31 -2.95 4.05
C LEU A 127 14.34 -4.40 4.53
N VAL A 128 13.50 -5.25 3.97
CA VAL A 128 13.37 -6.64 4.43
C VAL A 128 13.16 -7.64 3.28
N TRP A 129 13.68 -8.85 3.47
CA TRP A 129 13.28 -9.99 2.65
C TRP A 129 11.88 -10.48 3.07
N GLY A 130 10.99 -10.59 2.09
CA GLY A 130 9.66 -11.17 2.22
C GLY A 130 9.67 -12.69 2.08
N SER A 131 8.57 -13.25 1.58
CA SER A 131 8.49 -14.66 1.20
C SER A 131 9.00 -14.89 -0.23
N LEU A 132 9.33 -16.13 -0.55
CA LEU A 132 9.57 -16.55 -1.93
C LEU A 132 8.24 -16.48 -2.70
N SER A 133 8.13 -15.54 -3.64
CA SER A 133 6.89 -15.15 -4.30
C SER A 133 7.18 -14.69 -5.73
N LEU A 134 6.53 -15.35 -6.70
CA LEU A 134 6.62 -14.98 -8.12
C LEU A 134 5.55 -13.98 -8.55
N ARG A 135 4.60 -13.67 -7.67
CA ARG A 135 3.46 -12.81 -7.97
C ARG A 135 3.62 -11.40 -7.40
N LYS A 136 4.31 -11.29 -6.28
CA LYS A 136 4.63 -10.03 -5.60
C LYS A 136 6.15 -10.03 -5.41
N LEU A 137 6.82 -9.36 -6.33
CA LEU A 137 8.28 -9.33 -6.46
C LEU A 137 8.91 -8.27 -5.53
N GLY A 138 8.28 -7.12 -5.44
CA GLY A 138 8.50 -6.09 -4.44
C GLY A 138 7.16 -5.57 -3.91
N HIS A 139 7.19 -4.90 -2.77
CA HIS A 139 6.05 -4.14 -2.25
C HIS A 139 6.49 -3.11 -1.23
N TYR A 140 6.19 -1.84 -1.51
CA TYR A 140 6.24 -0.76 -0.53
C TYR A 140 4.96 -0.68 0.31
N GLU A 141 5.11 -0.82 1.62
CA GLU A 141 4.04 -0.70 2.62
C GLU A 141 4.11 0.66 3.32
N TYR A 142 3.12 1.52 3.09
CA TYR A 142 3.05 2.86 3.66
C TYR A 142 2.97 2.83 5.19
N GLY A 143 2.13 1.96 5.74
CA GLY A 143 1.83 1.93 7.17
C GLY A 143 3.01 1.52 8.05
N THR A 144 4.03 0.88 7.48
CA THR A 144 5.27 0.48 8.17
C THR A 144 6.52 1.10 7.55
N ASP A 145 6.34 1.99 6.57
CA ASP A 145 7.40 2.49 5.68
C ASP A 145 8.42 1.40 5.34
N THR A 146 7.96 0.31 4.75
CA THR A 146 8.78 -0.89 4.53
C THR A 146 8.75 -1.29 3.06
N ILE A 147 9.93 -1.43 2.45
CA ILE A 147 10.09 -2.16 1.20
C ILE A 147 10.37 -3.62 1.53
N SER A 148 9.46 -4.48 1.07
CA SER A 148 9.65 -5.93 1.17
C SER A 148 9.93 -6.49 -0.21
N MET A 149 11.06 -7.18 -0.36
CA MET A 149 11.45 -7.83 -1.61
C MET A 149 11.28 -9.33 -1.53
N SER A 150 10.84 -9.96 -2.60
CA SER A 150 10.75 -11.41 -2.63
C SER A 150 12.13 -12.05 -2.60
N ARG A 151 12.25 -13.16 -1.86
CA ARG A 151 13.49 -13.95 -1.77
C ARG A 151 13.98 -14.54 -3.08
N ILE A 152 13.20 -14.45 -4.16
CA ILE A 152 13.68 -14.85 -5.48
C ILE A 152 14.90 -14.01 -5.93
N PHE A 153 15.06 -12.80 -5.39
CA PHE A 153 16.19 -11.92 -5.70
C PHE A 153 17.38 -12.08 -4.74
N GLU A 154 17.27 -12.93 -3.71
CA GLU A 154 18.39 -13.15 -2.76
C GLU A 154 19.69 -13.59 -3.44
N LYS A 155 19.60 -14.17 -4.64
CA LYS A 155 20.74 -14.62 -5.45
C LYS A 155 20.70 -14.09 -6.90
N SER A 156 19.88 -13.08 -7.20
CA SER A 156 19.89 -12.46 -8.53
C SER A 156 21.13 -11.59 -8.71
N ASP A 157 21.37 -11.15 -9.94
CA ASP A 157 22.28 -10.03 -10.22
C ASP A 157 21.79 -8.75 -9.52
N ASP A 158 22.72 -7.85 -9.24
CA ASP A 158 22.43 -6.57 -8.56
C ASP A 158 21.62 -5.61 -9.42
N ASP A 159 21.77 -5.65 -10.75
CA ASP A 159 21.00 -4.81 -11.67
C ASP A 159 19.49 -5.14 -11.65
N VAL A 160 19.15 -6.42 -11.53
CA VAL A 160 17.77 -6.89 -11.35
C VAL A 160 17.22 -6.42 -10.01
N LEU A 161 18.03 -6.51 -8.94
CA LEU A 161 17.63 -6.08 -7.62
C LEU A 161 17.37 -4.57 -7.60
N ASP A 162 18.27 -3.78 -8.20
CA ASP A 162 18.19 -2.33 -8.32
C ASP A 162 16.96 -1.90 -9.11
N TYR A 163 16.59 -2.62 -10.16
CA TYR A 163 15.37 -2.35 -10.93
C TYR A 163 14.11 -2.48 -10.08
N VAL A 164 13.99 -3.57 -9.31
CA VAL A 164 12.84 -3.77 -8.42
C VAL A 164 12.87 -2.73 -7.29
N MET A 165 14.04 -2.40 -6.74
CA MET A 165 14.21 -1.38 -5.70
C MET A 165 13.75 -0.02 -6.21
N TYR A 166 14.15 0.34 -7.43
CA TYR A 166 13.75 1.58 -8.08
C TYR A 166 12.23 1.70 -8.17
N HIS A 167 11.54 0.64 -8.60
CA HIS A 167 10.09 0.63 -8.65
C HIS A 167 9.44 0.85 -7.28
N GLU A 168 9.94 0.18 -6.23
CA GLU A 168 9.39 0.34 -4.89
C GLU A 168 9.68 1.73 -4.29
N LEU A 169 10.82 2.34 -4.62
CA LEU A 169 11.13 3.72 -4.25
C LEU A 169 10.26 4.73 -5.02
N LEU A 170 9.88 4.44 -6.27
CA LEU A 170 8.89 5.26 -6.98
C LEU A 170 7.54 5.26 -6.26
N HIS A 171 7.11 4.14 -5.67
CA HIS A 171 5.90 4.12 -4.82
C HIS A 171 6.05 5.02 -3.60
N LYS A 172 7.22 5.02 -2.95
CA LYS A 172 7.50 5.93 -1.82
C LYS A 172 7.49 7.40 -2.26
N LYS A 173 8.12 7.73 -3.40
CA LYS A 173 8.18 9.10 -3.96
C LYS A 173 6.81 9.63 -4.36
N HIS A 174 6.11 8.90 -5.23
CA HIS A 174 4.87 9.40 -5.84
C HIS A 174 3.67 9.29 -4.90
N LYS A 175 3.72 8.35 -3.95
CA LYS A 175 2.62 7.98 -3.05
C LYS A 175 1.34 7.65 -3.82
N PHE A 176 0.31 7.18 -3.12
CA PHE A 176 -0.97 6.91 -3.76
C PHE A 176 -1.79 8.20 -3.94
N HIS A 177 -2.61 8.22 -4.98
CA HIS A 177 -3.61 9.25 -5.24
C HIS A 177 -5.00 8.67 -4.97
N SER A 178 -5.80 9.27 -4.08
CA SER A 178 -7.20 8.86 -3.86
C SER A 178 -8.14 9.73 -4.71
N LYS A 179 -9.02 9.10 -5.49
CA LYS A 179 -10.13 9.77 -6.17
C LYS A 179 -11.34 8.84 -6.24
N ASN A 180 -12.50 9.30 -5.79
CA ASN A 180 -13.77 8.58 -5.85
C ASN A 180 -13.71 7.17 -5.23
N GLY A 181 -13.12 7.05 -4.03
CA GLY A 181 -12.96 5.76 -3.35
C GLY A 181 -12.00 4.79 -4.05
N ARG A 182 -11.18 5.26 -5.01
CA ARG A 182 -10.16 4.46 -5.69
C ARG A 182 -8.79 5.05 -5.46
N SER A 183 -7.83 4.19 -5.14
CA SER A 183 -6.42 4.54 -5.01
C SER A 183 -5.69 4.23 -6.31
N PHE A 184 -4.94 5.19 -6.82
CA PHE A 184 -4.11 5.09 -8.01
C PHE A 184 -2.65 5.22 -7.60
N HIS A 185 -1.83 4.25 -8.00
CA HIS A 185 -0.41 4.18 -7.64
C HIS A 185 0.48 4.47 -8.86
N HIS A 186 0.11 3.94 -10.04
CA HIS A 186 0.85 4.16 -11.30
C HIS A 186 0.22 5.27 -12.14
N THR A 187 0.38 6.52 -11.70
CA THR A 187 -0.04 7.70 -12.47
C THR A 187 0.80 7.86 -13.75
N HIS A 188 0.41 8.80 -14.64
CA HIS A 188 1.23 9.11 -15.82
C HIS A 188 2.66 9.52 -15.43
N LYS A 189 2.79 10.34 -14.39
CA LYS A 189 4.11 10.77 -13.88
C LYS A 189 4.91 9.61 -13.28
N PHE A 190 4.25 8.68 -12.57
CA PHE A 190 4.90 7.45 -12.11
C PHE A 190 5.48 6.66 -13.29
N ARG A 191 4.69 6.42 -14.34
CA ARG A 191 5.12 5.64 -15.51
C ARG A 191 6.22 6.32 -16.30
N GLN A 192 6.21 7.66 -16.37
CA GLN A 192 7.29 8.43 -16.97
C GLN A 192 8.60 8.22 -16.20
N ASP A 193 8.56 8.32 -14.87
CA ASP A 193 9.75 8.10 -14.04
C ASP A 193 10.20 6.64 -14.11
N GLU A 194 9.27 5.67 -14.08
CA GLU A 194 9.58 4.24 -14.24
C GLU A 194 10.36 3.95 -15.54
N GLY A 195 10.00 4.62 -16.63
CA GLY A 195 10.71 4.53 -17.91
C GLY A 195 12.12 5.14 -17.93
N ALA A 196 12.53 5.86 -16.88
CA ALA A 196 13.87 6.44 -16.77
C ALA A 196 14.93 5.43 -16.29
N PHE A 197 14.53 4.23 -15.87
CA PHE A 197 15.48 3.19 -15.49
C PHE A 197 16.23 2.65 -16.72
N GLU A 198 17.54 2.67 -16.64
CA GLU A 198 18.41 2.20 -17.72
C GLU A 198 18.21 0.71 -17.99
N ASN A 199 18.08 0.32 -19.25
CA ASN A 199 17.90 -1.09 -19.63
C ASN A 199 16.67 -1.77 -18.98
N ALA A 200 15.62 -1.02 -18.61
CA ALA A 200 14.40 -1.57 -17.99
C ALA A 200 13.84 -2.79 -18.75
N GLY A 201 13.80 -2.74 -20.08
CA GLY A 201 13.35 -3.86 -20.91
C GLY A 201 14.22 -5.12 -20.79
N GLU A 202 15.52 -4.99 -20.52
CA GLU A 202 16.38 -6.14 -20.23
C GLU A 202 16.08 -6.73 -18.86
N MET A 203 15.89 -5.88 -17.84
CA MET A 203 15.57 -6.31 -16.48
C MET A 203 14.24 -7.07 -16.44
N GLU A 204 13.21 -6.57 -17.13
CA GLU A 204 11.94 -7.29 -17.28
C GLU A 204 12.10 -8.67 -17.94
N ARG A 205 12.99 -8.78 -18.95
CA ARG A 205 13.32 -10.09 -19.56
C ARG A 205 14.06 -11.00 -18.59
N LYS A 206 15.01 -10.50 -17.79
CA LYS A 206 15.71 -11.27 -16.75
C LYS A 206 14.72 -11.79 -15.71
N ILE A 207 13.87 -10.92 -15.15
CA ILE A 207 12.85 -11.30 -14.17
C ILE A 207 11.86 -12.31 -14.76
N SER A 208 11.41 -12.09 -16.00
CA SER A 208 10.53 -13.04 -16.70
C SER A 208 11.17 -14.42 -16.86
N ARG A 209 12.48 -14.50 -17.13
CA ARG A 209 13.22 -15.76 -17.19
C ARG A 209 13.31 -16.43 -15.82
N MET A 210 13.64 -15.69 -14.77
CA MET A 210 13.69 -16.21 -13.39
C MET A 210 12.35 -16.81 -12.96
N ALA A 211 11.26 -16.10 -13.25
CA ALA A 211 9.93 -16.55 -12.88
C ALA A 211 9.42 -17.68 -13.79
N ARG A 212 9.88 -17.81 -15.04
CA ARG A 212 9.64 -19.00 -15.89
C ARG A 212 10.42 -20.23 -15.40
N GLY A 213 11.68 -20.08 -15.02
CA GLY A 213 12.47 -21.15 -14.41
C GLY A 213 11.82 -21.66 -13.12
N ALA A 214 11.28 -20.75 -12.31
CA ALA A 214 10.51 -21.11 -11.11
C ALA A 214 9.12 -21.72 -11.43
N ARG A 215 8.51 -21.37 -12.57
CA ARG A 215 7.22 -21.92 -13.06
C ARG A 215 7.26 -23.32 -13.62
N MET A 216 8.40 -23.82 -14.09
CA MET A 216 8.50 -25.24 -14.45
C MET A 216 8.28 -26.17 -13.24
N LYS A 217 8.18 -25.62 -12.03
CA LYS A 217 7.73 -26.30 -10.80
C LYS A 217 6.30 -25.94 -10.35
N GLY A 218 5.54 -25.15 -11.11
CA GLY A 218 4.16 -24.75 -10.77
C GLY A 218 3.62 -23.64 -11.68
N GLY A 219 2.69 -24.00 -12.58
CA GLY A 219 2.20 -23.15 -13.66
C GLY A 219 1.41 -21.91 -13.19
N PHE A 220 1.80 -20.71 -13.65
CA PHE A 220 1.08 -19.45 -13.42
C PHE A 220 1.32 -18.42 -14.55
N LYS A 221 0.63 -17.26 -14.54
CA LYS A 221 0.86 -16.08 -15.41
C LYS A 221 1.38 -14.88 -14.59
N LEU A 222 2.36 -14.12 -15.12
CA LEU A 222 2.95 -12.95 -14.45
C LEU A 222 2.20 -11.75 -14.98
N ARG A 223 1.81 -10.85 -14.09
CA ARG A 223 1.61 -9.45 -14.44
C ARG A 223 2.81 -8.72 -13.87
N PHE A 224 3.61 -8.12 -14.73
CA PHE A 224 4.50 -7.06 -14.28
C PHE A 224 3.61 -5.85 -14.02
N TRP A 225 3.60 -5.44 -12.75
CA TRP A 225 2.97 -4.23 -12.20
C TRP A 225 1.43 -4.19 -12.21
#